data_AF-A0AAU9STH9-F1
#
_entry.id   AF-A0AAU9STH9-F1
#
_cell.length_a   1.000
_cell.length_b   1.000
_cell.length_c   1.000
_cell.angle_alpha   90.00
_cell.angle_beta   90.00
_cell.angle_gamma   90.00
#
_symmetry.space_group_name_H-M   'P 1'
#
loop_
_entity.id
_entity.type
_entity.pdbx_description
1 polymer ?
#
loop_
_entity_poly.entity_id
_entity_poly.type
_entity_poly.pdbx_seq_one_letter_code
_entity_poly.pdbx_strand_id
1 'polypeptide(L)'
;MLLLLFVNSVTNAFPTKDIENLCNETPDAAFCKAQLLNDPRIPTVPLLSDVLIIVISPSRKKVQDGMIHIDSIRGNYNDQSGIEQIDNCNFNYHRAVERFNEAKDFTLKKTYTAVIVFAGDAKDNVNQCESELVKNRVQIPPLTLHNTNVSKLYEIILVITKKLGMRV
;
A
#
# COMPACT_ATOMS: atom_id res chain seq x y z
N MET A 1 28.39 37.52 21.43
CA MET A 1 27.13 36.77 21.30
C MET A 1 27.02 36.32 19.86
N LEU A 2 27.26 35.03 19.57
CA LEU A 2 27.28 34.49 18.21
C LEU A 2 25.82 34.22 17.77
N LEU A 3 25.29 34.98 16.81
CA LEU A 3 24.00 34.67 16.20
C LEU A 3 24.20 33.49 15.22
N LEU A 4 23.71 32.31 15.59
CA LEU A 4 23.54 31.18 14.69
C LEU A 4 22.35 31.49 13.77
N LEU A 5 22.62 31.86 12.53
CA LEU A 5 21.60 31.94 11.48
C LEU A 5 21.23 30.51 11.08
N PHE A 6 20.07 30.02 11.56
CA PHE A 6 19.44 28.83 11.01
C PHE A 6 18.97 29.15 9.59
N VAL A 7 19.77 28.75 8.61
CA VAL A 7 19.36 28.78 7.21
C VAL A 7 18.34 27.66 7.02
N ASN A 8 17.06 27.97 7.17
CA ASN A 8 16.00 27.05 6.77
C ASN A 8 16.08 26.93 5.24
N SER A 9 16.69 25.84 4.77
CA SER A 9 16.62 25.47 3.37
C SER A 9 15.17 25.13 3.07
N VAL A 10 14.43 26.09 2.52
CA VAL A 10 13.10 25.85 1.98
C VAL A 10 13.31 24.96 0.75
N THR A 11 13.28 23.66 0.96
CA THR A 11 13.20 22.71 -0.15
C THR A 11 11.81 22.86 -0.73
N ASN A 12 11.73 23.17 -2.03
CA ASN A 12 10.43 23.27 -2.69
C ASN A 12 9.77 21.88 -2.64
N ALA A 13 8.54 21.84 -2.14
CA ALA A 13 7.74 20.63 -2.14
C ALA A 13 7.48 20.17 -3.57
N PHE A 14 7.28 18.87 -3.74
CA PHE A 14 6.84 18.30 -4.99
C PHE A 14 5.50 18.95 -5.40
N PRO A 15 5.38 19.54 -6.60
CA PRO A 15 4.21 20.34 -6.93
C PRO A 15 2.91 19.55 -6.86
N THR A 16 1.88 20.10 -6.19
CA THR A 16 0.54 19.48 -6.09
C THR A 16 -0.05 19.16 -7.46
N LYS A 17 0.16 20.03 -8.45
CA LYS A 17 -0.27 19.82 -9.84
C LYS A 17 0.35 18.56 -10.45
N ASP A 18 1.58 18.23 -10.08
CA ASP A 18 2.26 17.03 -10.57
C ASP A 18 1.68 15.77 -9.90
N ILE A 19 1.25 15.85 -8.63
CA ILE A 19 0.48 14.78 -7.97
C ILE A 19 -0.88 14.58 -8.65
N GLU A 20 -1.59 15.66 -9.01
CA GLU A 20 -2.86 15.57 -9.73
C GLU A 20 -2.70 14.91 -11.10
N ASN A 21 -1.68 15.32 -11.85
CA ASN A 21 -1.35 14.72 -13.15
C ASN A 21 -1.02 13.23 -13.00
N LEU A 22 -0.21 12.89 -12.00
CA LEU A 22 0.12 11.50 -11.67
C LEU A 22 -1.16 10.69 -11.38
N CYS A 23 -2.06 11.21 -10.56
CA CYS A 23 -3.29 10.50 -10.25
C CYS A 23 -4.20 10.30 -11.46
N ASN A 24 -4.18 11.22 -12.43
CA ASN A 24 -4.95 11.05 -13.67
C ASN A 24 -4.41 9.91 -14.57
N GLU A 25 -3.19 9.42 -14.32
CA GLU A 25 -2.63 8.24 -15.00
C GLU A 25 -3.00 6.91 -14.32
N THR A 26 -3.63 6.96 -13.13
CA THR A 26 -4.11 5.77 -12.44
C THR A 26 -5.50 5.36 -12.95
N PRO A 27 -5.88 4.06 -12.86
CA PRO A 27 -7.23 3.63 -13.22
C PRO A 27 -8.35 4.28 -12.37
N ASP A 28 -8.05 4.69 -11.14
CA ASP A 28 -8.98 5.34 -10.22
C ASP A 28 -8.39 6.66 -9.70
N ALA A 29 -8.47 7.70 -10.54
CA ALA A 29 -7.95 9.02 -10.24
C ALA A 29 -8.56 9.65 -8.98
N ALA A 30 -9.84 9.39 -8.72
CA ALA A 30 -10.53 9.92 -7.54
C ALA A 30 -9.97 9.29 -6.26
N PHE A 31 -9.78 7.97 -6.25
CA PHE A 31 -9.14 7.28 -5.14
C PHE A 31 -7.70 7.76 -4.94
N CYS A 32 -6.90 7.87 -6.00
CA CYS A 32 -5.53 8.36 -5.91
C CYS A 32 -5.46 9.77 -5.28
N LYS A 33 -6.28 10.71 -5.77
CA LYS A 33 -6.36 12.07 -5.21
C LYS A 33 -6.77 12.04 -3.75
N ALA A 34 -7.74 11.21 -3.39
CA ALA A 34 -8.19 11.08 -2.00
C ALA A 34 -7.10 10.51 -1.08
N GLN A 35 -6.21 9.65 -1.57
CA GLN A 35 -5.08 9.12 -0.80
C GLN A 35 -3.93 10.11 -0.68
N LEU A 36 -3.59 10.81 -1.77
CA LEU A 36 -2.41 11.68 -1.80
C LEU A 36 -2.72 13.11 -1.38
N LEU A 37 -3.71 13.76 -1.98
CA LEU A 37 -3.97 15.19 -1.75
C LEU A 37 -4.51 15.49 -0.35
N ASN A 38 -5.07 14.48 0.32
CA ASN A 38 -5.52 14.59 1.71
C ASN A 38 -4.44 14.18 2.74
N ASP A 39 -3.29 13.66 2.30
CA ASP A 39 -2.22 13.29 3.21
C ASP A 39 -1.44 14.56 3.64
N PRO A 40 -1.40 14.90 4.94
CA PRO A 40 -0.80 16.13 5.41
C PRO A 40 0.72 16.20 5.19
N ARG A 41 1.37 15.09 4.82
CA ARG A 41 2.81 15.03 4.55
C ARG A 41 3.14 15.47 3.12
N ILE A 42 2.21 15.34 2.17
CA ILE A 42 2.45 15.62 0.74
C ILE A 42 2.94 17.05 0.47
N PRO A 43 2.41 18.11 1.11
CA PRO A 43 2.91 19.47 0.90
C PRO A 43 4.34 19.73 1.38
N THR A 44 5.00 18.76 2.03
CA THR A 44 6.34 18.93 2.61
C THR A 44 7.40 18.04 1.98
N VAL A 45 7.02 17.09 1.11
CA VAL A 45 7.98 16.16 0.51
C VAL A 45 8.60 16.75 -0.74
N PRO A 46 9.94 16.87 -0.83
CA PRO A 46 10.59 17.48 -1.99
C PRO A 46 10.77 16.50 -3.16
N LEU A 47 10.73 15.19 -2.90
CA LEU A 47 11.03 14.15 -3.88
C LEU A 47 9.83 13.23 -4.12
N LEU A 48 9.66 12.82 -5.37
CA LEU A 48 8.65 11.82 -5.75
C LEU A 48 8.90 10.45 -5.07
N SER A 49 10.14 10.12 -4.71
CA SER A 49 10.44 8.92 -3.93
C SER A 49 9.86 8.95 -2.53
N ASP A 50 9.68 10.13 -1.94
CA ASP A 50 9.09 10.27 -0.61
C ASP A 50 7.55 10.14 -0.69
N VAL A 51 6.95 10.59 -1.80
CA VAL A 51 5.54 10.31 -2.14
C VAL A 51 5.31 8.80 -2.24
N LEU A 52 6.24 8.05 -2.83
CA LEU A 52 6.16 6.58 -2.91
C LEU A 52 6.10 5.94 -1.50
N ILE A 53 6.92 6.41 -0.56
CA ILE A 53 6.90 5.95 0.85
C ILE A 53 5.55 6.29 1.50
N ILE A 54 5.01 7.47 1.19
CA ILE A 54 3.70 7.93 1.68
C ILE A 54 2.60 6.97 1.23
N VAL A 55 2.61 6.43 0.00
CA VAL A 55 1.60 5.49 -0.52
C VAL A 55 1.77 4.06 0.02
N ILE A 56 3.00 3.60 0.20
CA ILE A 56 3.26 2.25 0.74
C ILE A 56 2.71 2.12 2.17
N SER A 57 2.73 3.20 2.95
CA SER A 57 2.30 3.18 4.35
C SER A 57 0.79 2.88 4.55
N PRO A 58 -0.15 3.57 3.88
CA PRO A 58 -1.57 3.20 3.84
C PRO A 58 -1.80 1.79 3.31
N SER A 59 -1.01 1.32 2.34
CA SER A 59 -1.14 -0.04 1.79
C SER A 59 -0.95 -1.08 2.87
N ARG A 60 0.16 -0.99 3.61
CA ARG A 60 0.42 -1.84 4.76
C ARG A 60 -0.68 -1.73 5.82
N LYS A 61 -1.15 -0.51 6.13
CA LYS A 61 -2.24 -0.32 7.10
C LYS A 61 -3.51 -1.06 6.68
N LYS A 62 -3.88 -1.03 5.40
CA LYS A 62 -5.05 -1.77 4.90
C LYS A 62 -4.91 -3.28 5.02
N VAL A 63 -3.70 -3.81 4.85
CA VAL A 63 -3.40 -5.22 5.14
C VAL A 63 -3.59 -5.50 6.64
N GLN A 64 -3.03 -4.66 7.52
CA GLN A 64 -3.17 -4.83 8.97
C GLN A 64 -4.63 -4.75 9.45
N ASP A 65 -5.42 -3.83 8.89
CA ASP A 65 -6.86 -3.74 9.17
C ASP A 65 -7.58 -5.05 8.77
N GLY A 66 -7.19 -5.65 7.64
CA GLY A 66 -7.71 -6.96 7.21
C GLY A 66 -7.31 -8.11 8.14
N MET A 67 -6.07 -8.12 8.65
CA MET A 67 -5.62 -9.10 9.66
C MET A 67 -6.49 -9.07 10.91
N ILE A 68 -6.75 -7.88 11.45
CA ILE A 68 -7.61 -7.70 12.63
C ILE A 68 -8.99 -8.31 12.37
N HIS A 69 -9.52 -8.14 11.16
CA HIS A 69 -10.79 -8.72 10.80
C HIS A 69 -10.75 -10.25 10.69
N ILE A 70 -9.72 -10.82 10.06
CA ILE A 70 -9.52 -12.28 9.98
C ILE A 70 -9.46 -12.89 11.39
N ASP A 71 -8.72 -12.26 12.30
CA ASP A 71 -8.63 -12.73 13.68
C ASP A 71 -9.99 -12.65 14.40
N SER A 72 -10.78 -11.61 14.14
CA SER A 72 -12.10 -11.42 14.77
C SER A 72 -13.12 -12.50 14.40
N ILE A 73 -13.00 -13.09 13.20
CA ILE A 73 -13.94 -14.09 12.70
C ILE A 73 -13.42 -15.52 12.86
N ARG A 74 -12.16 -15.71 13.28
CA ARG A 74 -11.54 -17.02 13.40
C ARG A 74 -12.35 -18.01 14.22
N GLY A 75 -12.99 -17.54 15.30
CA GLY A 75 -13.85 -18.35 16.16
C GLY A 75 -15.16 -18.83 15.53
N ASN A 76 -15.50 -18.35 14.32
CA ASN A 76 -16.71 -18.78 13.61
C ASN A 76 -16.52 -20.09 12.82
N TYR A 77 -15.28 -20.58 12.72
CA TYR A 77 -14.92 -21.77 11.95
C TYR A 77 -14.61 -22.92 12.91
N ASN A 78 -15.42 -23.98 12.82
CA ASN A 78 -15.38 -25.10 13.76
C ASN A 78 -14.98 -26.42 13.08
N ASP A 79 -15.10 -26.51 11.76
CA ASP A 79 -14.61 -27.64 10.99
C ASP A 79 -13.15 -27.42 10.57
N GLN A 80 -12.43 -28.52 10.39
CA GLN A 80 -11.00 -28.51 10.06
C GLN A 80 -10.70 -27.69 8.78
N SER A 81 -11.57 -27.78 7.77
CA SER A 81 -11.39 -27.06 6.51
C SER A 81 -11.53 -25.56 6.70
N GLY A 82 -12.51 -25.10 7.47
CA GLY A 82 -12.69 -23.69 7.80
C GLY A 82 -11.52 -23.10 8.60
N ILE A 83 -10.99 -23.87 9.56
CA ILE A 83 -9.81 -23.48 10.36
C ILE A 83 -8.59 -23.31 9.46
N GLU A 84 -8.31 -24.30 8.60
CA GLU A 84 -7.16 -24.27 7.67
C GLU A 84 -7.25 -23.07 6.69
N GLN A 85 -8.45 -22.75 6.21
CA GLN A 85 -8.65 -21.60 5.32
C GLN A 85 -8.34 -20.26 6.01
N ILE A 86 -8.81 -20.08 7.25
CA ILE A 86 -8.51 -18.86 8.00
C ILE A 86 -7.03 -18.76 8.37
N ASP A 87 -6.38 -19.88 8.70
CA ASP A 87 -4.95 -19.90 8.97
C ASP A 87 -4.12 -19.55 7.74
N ASN A 88 -4.49 -20.06 6.55
CA ASN A 88 -3.86 -19.67 5.29
C ASN A 88 -4.07 -18.19 4.97
N CYS A 89 -5.28 -17.67 5.21
CA CYS A 89 -5.56 -16.24 5.11
C CYS A 89 -4.66 -15.41 6.01
N ASN A 90 -4.55 -15.79 7.28
CA ASN A 90 -3.69 -15.11 8.24
C ASN A 90 -2.22 -15.15 7.81
N PHE A 91 -1.73 -16.29 7.33
CA PHE A 91 -0.38 -16.41 6.78
C PHE A 91 -0.13 -15.46 5.60
N ASN A 92 -1.06 -15.43 4.63
CA ASN A 92 -0.95 -14.58 3.45
C ASN A 92 -0.95 -13.09 3.83
N TYR A 93 -1.79 -12.67 4.78
CA TYR A 93 -1.79 -11.27 5.21
C TYR A 93 -0.53 -10.88 6.00
N HIS A 94 0.02 -11.77 6.83
CA HIS A 94 1.32 -11.53 7.47
C HIS A 94 2.43 -11.33 6.42
N ARG A 95 2.46 -12.20 5.40
CA ARG A 95 3.39 -12.04 4.27
C ARG A 95 3.18 -10.73 3.52
N ALA A 96 1.94 -10.31 3.29
CA ALA A 96 1.66 -9.04 2.63
C ALA A 96 2.21 -7.83 3.45
N VAL A 97 2.15 -7.87 4.78
CA VAL A 97 2.78 -6.85 5.63
C VAL A 97 4.30 -6.84 5.47
N GLU A 98 4.95 -8.01 5.52
CA GLU A 98 6.39 -8.16 5.32
C GLU A 98 6.82 -7.60 3.95
N ARG A 99 6.09 -7.97 2.90
CA ARG A 99 6.31 -7.52 1.53
C ARG A 99 6.19 -6.01 1.38
N PHE A 100 5.22 -5.36 2.04
CA PHE A 100 5.16 -3.89 2.04
C PHE A 100 6.30 -3.23 2.84
N ASN A 101 6.80 -3.87 3.91
CA ASN A 101 7.98 -3.37 4.61
C ASN A 101 9.23 -3.45 3.72
N GLU A 102 9.42 -4.57 3.01
CA GLU A 102 10.49 -4.72 2.03
C GLU A 102 10.39 -3.68 0.91
N ALA A 103 9.19 -3.46 0.36
CA ALA A 103 8.94 -2.42 -0.65
C ALA A 103 9.34 -1.02 -0.14
N LYS A 104 9.06 -0.71 1.13
CA LYS A 104 9.50 0.54 1.76
C LYS A 104 11.04 0.62 1.84
N ASP A 105 11.69 -0.45 2.28
CA ASP A 105 13.15 -0.49 2.39
C ASP A 105 13.84 -0.35 1.04
N PHE A 106 13.30 -0.98 -0.01
CA PHE A 106 13.80 -0.82 -1.38
C PHE A 106 13.53 0.56 -1.96
N THR A 107 12.46 1.24 -1.52
CA THR A 107 12.23 2.65 -1.87
C THR A 107 13.33 3.54 -1.31
N LEU A 108 13.74 3.33 -0.05
CA LEU A 108 14.86 4.05 0.57
C LEU A 108 16.20 3.78 -0.14
N LYS A 109 16.37 2.55 -0.65
CA LYS A 109 17.54 2.15 -1.46
C LYS A 109 17.42 2.55 -2.94
N LYS A 110 16.36 3.25 -3.33
CA LYS A 110 16.04 3.64 -4.73
C LYS A 110 16.02 2.48 -5.73
N THR A 111 15.73 1.27 -5.25
CA THR A 111 15.66 0.04 -6.05
C THR A 111 14.21 -0.20 -6.48
N TYR A 112 13.70 0.65 -7.37
CA TYR A 112 12.26 0.72 -7.65
C TYR A 112 11.69 -0.52 -8.37
N THR A 113 12.50 -1.27 -9.13
CA THR A 113 12.08 -2.58 -9.64
C THR A 113 11.70 -3.55 -8.52
N ALA A 114 12.48 -3.56 -7.43
CA ALA A 114 12.14 -4.38 -6.27
C ALA A 114 10.85 -3.87 -5.59
N VAL A 115 10.64 -2.55 -5.52
CA VAL A 115 9.39 -1.98 -4.98
C VAL A 115 8.17 -2.52 -5.74
N ILE A 116 8.23 -2.58 -7.08
CA ILE A 116 7.15 -3.13 -7.92
C ILE A 116 6.90 -4.61 -7.57
N VAL A 117 7.96 -5.42 -7.49
CA VAL A 117 7.87 -6.84 -7.17
C VAL A 117 7.25 -7.05 -5.78
N PHE A 118 7.81 -6.43 -4.75
CA PHE A 118 7.37 -6.64 -3.37
C PHE A 118 5.97 -6.07 -3.11
N ALA A 119 5.62 -4.92 -3.68
CA ALA A 119 4.25 -4.40 -3.56
C ALA A 119 3.24 -5.25 -4.34
N GLY A 120 3.64 -5.82 -5.49
CA GLY A 120 2.82 -6.74 -6.29
C GLY A 120 2.57 -8.04 -5.54
N ASP A 121 3.62 -8.64 -5.00
CA ASP A 121 3.53 -9.82 -4.13
C ASP A 121 2.58 -9.56 -2.95
N ALA A 122 2.67 -8.41 -2.30
CA ALA A 122 1.78 -8.08 -1.18
C ALA A 122 0.30 -8.05 -1.60
N LYS A 123 -0.01 -7.43 -2.75
CA LYS A 123 -1.35 -7.43 -3.35
C LYS A 123 -1.82 -8.85 -3.66
N ASP A 124 -0.96 -9.67 -4.25
CA ASP A 124 -1.33 -11.03 -4.65
C ASP A 124 -1.61 -11.92 -3.43
N ASN A 125 -0.84 -11.77 -2.35
CA ASN A 125 -1.08 -12.49 -1.10
C ASN A 125 -2.46 -12.16 -0.51
N VAL A 126 -2.86 -10.88 -0.42
CA VAL A 126 -4.18 -10.53 0.13
C VAL A 126 -5.34 -11.02 -0.75
N ASN A 127 -5.17 -10.98 -2.07
CA ASN A 127 -6.16 -11.47 -3.04
C ASN A 127 -6.27 -13.00 -3.03
N GLN A 128 -5.18 -13.72 -2.74
CA GLN A 128 -5.20 -15.18 -2.63
C GLN A 128 -6.11 -15.63 -1.49
N CYS A 129 -6.02 -15.00 -0.32
CA CYS A 129 -6.91 -15.29 0.81
C CYS A 129 -8.40 -15.19 0.40
N GLU A 130 -8.81 -14.06 -0.18
CA GLU A 130 -10.21 -13.88 -0.58
C GLU A 130 -10.64 -14.86 -1.67
N SER A 131 -9.76 -15.16 -2.62
CA SER A 131 -10.03 -16.16 -3.67
C SER A 131 -10.28 -17.55 -3.10
N GLU A 132 -9.55 -17.95 -2.05
CA GLU A 132 -9.75 -19.22 -1.36
C GLU A 132 -11.06 -19.23 -0.58
N LEU A 133 -11.41 -18.15 0.12
CA LEU A 133 -12.67 -18.04 0.86
C LEU A 133 -13.91 -18.05 -0.06
N VAL A 134 -13.87 -17.30 -1.17
CA VAL A 134 -14.96 -17.24 -2.15
C VAL A 134 -15.19 -18.60 -2.82
N LYS A 135 -14.12 -19.34 -3.15
CA LYS A 135 -14.24 -20.71 -3.68
C LYS A 135 -15.01 -21.63 -2.73
N ASN A 136 -14.89 -21.39 -1.43
CA ASN A 136 -15.56 -22.13 -0.38
C ASN A 136 -16.92 -21.51 0.04
N ARG A 137 -17.43 -20.54 -0.73
CA ARG A 137 -18.69 -19.80 -0.50
C ARG A 137 -18.74 -19.05 0.83
N VAL A 138 -17.57 -18.69 1.34
CA VAL A 138 -17.41 -17.88 2.54
C VAL A 138 -17.18 -16.44 2.08
N GLN A 139 -18.15 -15.56 2.33
CA GLN A 139 -17.98 -14.13 2.08
C GLN A 139 -17.69 -13.42 3.39
N ILE A 140 -16.59 -12.68 3.44
CA ILE A 140 -16.14 -11.99 4.64
C ILE A 140 -16.02 -10.49 4.34
N PRO A 141 -17.11 -9.73 4.42
CA PRO A 141 -17.01 -8.28 4.50
C PRO A 141 -16.34 -7.90 5.83
N PRO A 142 -15.35 -7.00 5.87
CA PRO A 142 -14.93 -6.08 4.81
C PRO A 142 -13.63 -6.48 4.06
N LEU A 143 -13.19 -7.76 4.05
CA LEU A 143 -11.92 -8.15 3.40
C LEU A 143 -11.84 -7.73 1.93
N THR A 144 -12.93 -7.89 1.18
CA THR A 144 -13.04 -7.41 -0.21
C THR A 144 -12.68 -5.94 -0.35
N LEU A 145 -13.14 -5.09 0.58
CA LEU A 145 -12.86 -3.65 0.57
C LEU A 145 -11.38 -3.39 0.86
N HIS A 146 -10.79 -4.09 1.84
CA HIS A 146 -9.37 -3.96 2.14
C HIS A 146 -8.49 -4.38 0.96
N ASN A 147 -8.80 -5.52 0.34
CA ASN A 147 -8.07 -6.06 -0.81
C ASN A 147 -8.18 -5.18 -2.05
N THR A 148 -9.38 -4.66 -2.30
CA THR A 148 -9.62 -3.67 -3.37
C THR A 148 -8.79 -2.42 -3.14
N ASN A 149 -8.74 -1.90 -1.91
CA ASN A 149 -7.93 -0.73 -1.59
C ASN A 149 -6.43 -1.00 -1.72
N VAL A 150 -5.95 -2.17 -1.31
CA VAL A 150 -4.55 -2.60 -1.52
C VAL A 150 -4.22 -2.64 -3.02
N SER A 151 -5.11 -3.21 -3.83
CA SER A 151 -4.94 -3.25 -5.30
C SER A 151 -4.90 -1.83 -5.91
N LYS A 152 -5.81 -0.95 -5.50
CA LYS A 152 -5.81 0.45 -5.97
C LYS A 152 -4.54 1.22 -5.55
N LEU A 153 -4.04 0.98 -4.34
CA LEU A 153 -2.79 1.58 -3.88
C LEU A 153 -1.58 1.03 -4.64
N TYR A 154 -1.59 -0.25 -5.02
CA TYR A 154 -0.57 -0.83 -5.89
C TYR A 154 -0.54 -0.16 -7.27
N GLU A 155 -1.69 0.15 -7.87
CA GLU A 155 -1.73 0.91 -9.13
C GLU A 155 -1.07 2.29 -9.01
N ILE A 156 -1.27 2.99 -7.87
CA ILE A 156 -0.58 4.25 -7.59
C ILE A 156 0.94 4.03 -7.50
N ILE A 157 1.39 2.96 -6.85
CA ILE A 157 2.81 2.56 -6.76
C ILE A 157 3.40 2.33 -8.16
N LEU A 158 2.69 1.65 -9.05
CA LEU A 158 3.15 1.42 -10.43
C LEU A 158 3.33 2.73 -11.21
N VAL A 159 2.37 3.65 -11.12
CA VAL A 159 2.49 4.95 -11.78
C VAL A 159 3.66 5.75 -11.23
N ILE A 160 3.83 5.81 -9.90
CA ILE A 160 4.96 6.53 -9.28
C ILE A 160 6.30 5.93 -9.71
N THR A 161 6.44 4.60 -9.68
CA THR A 161 7.69 3.93 -10.07
C THR A 161 8.00 4.09 -11.56
N LYS A 162 6.98 4.13 -12.42
CA LYS A 162 7.12 4.50 -13.84
C LYS A 162 7.68 5.92 -14.01
N LYS A 163 7.18 6.89 -13.25
CA LYS A 163 7.70 8.28 -13.25
C LYS A 163 9.13 8.39 -12.70
N LEU A 164 9.54 7.44 -11.85
CA LEU A 164 10.92 7.29 -11.39
C LEU A 164 11.82 6.53 -12.39
N GLY A 165 11.31 6.26 -13.60
CA GLY A 165 12.09 5.70 -14.72
C GLY A 165 12.02 4.18 -14.84
N MET A 166 11.15 3.49 -14.07
CA MET A 166 10.99 2.05 -14.20
C MET A 166 10.12 1.68 -15.40
N ARG A 167 10.47 0.57 -16.06
CA ARG A 167 9.58 -0.08 -17.01
C ARG A 167 8.65 -1.01 -16.22
N VAL A 168 7.36 -0.75 -16.34
CA VAL A 168 6.25 -1.53 -15.80
C VAL A 168 5.55 -2.25 -16.94
#